data_AF-A0A504JE99-F1
#
_entry.id   AF-A0A504JE99-F1
#
_cell.length_a   1.000
_cell.length_b   1.000
_cell.length_c   1.000
_cell.angle_alpha   90.00
_cell.angle_beta   90.00
_cell.angle_gamma   90.00
#
_symmetry.space_group_name_H-M   'P 1'
#
loop_
_entity.id
_entity.type
_entity.pdbx_description
1 polymer ?
#
loop_
_entity_poly.entity_id
_entity_poly.type
_entity_poly.pdbx_seq_one_letter_code
_entity_poly.pdbx_strand_id
1 'polypeptide(L)'
;MKYLYTVLFVLISTTLLSQKTYLHCGKLIDTKEGKVLTEKTIIVSEDKIVSIENGYTTGKKTDIIIDLKNKTVLPGLIDMHIHIESETNPKAYLQKYTDNEADVALASVAFAKTTLQAGFTTVRDLGGSGVNIAMRKAINAGKIEGPRIFTAGKIISSTGGHGDPTNGGKRALIGDPGPKEGVVNSIEDAKKAVRQRYKNGADLIKITATGGVLSVAKSGSNPQFTLEEIKAICETAKDYGFHVAAHAHGDEGMQRAILGGVKTIEHGTLMSEKTMDLMKQHDAYLVPTITAGKEVTEKAAIKNYYPEIIVPKALEIGPKIQNTFKKAYDRGVGIAFGTDAGVFKHGQNGKEFRYMVEAGMPAMAALQSATITNAKLLNMQDQIGQIKSGFMADIVAVNDDPTKKINTMENVVFVMKEGKVYKNE
;
A
#
# COMPACT_ATOMS: atom_id res chain seq x y z
N MET A 1 -19.61 -45.24 60.23
CA MET A 1 -19.79 -43.81 59.93
C MET A 1 -18.59 -43.30 59.14
N LYS A 2 -18.73 -43.09 57.83
CA LYS A 2 -17.75 -42.35 57.01
C LYS A 2 -18.55 -41.43 56.11
N TYR A 3 -18.61 -40.15 56.49
CA TYR A 3 -19.25 -39.10 55.71
C TYR A 3 -18.29 -38.67 54.60
N LEU A 4 -18.66 -38.93 53.35
CA LEU A 4 -17.94 -38.49 52.16
C LEU A 4 -18.49 -37.11 51.76
N TYR A 5 -17.82 -36.05 52.16
CA TYR A 5 -18.15 -34.69 51.72
C TYR A 5 -17.69 -34.50 50.27
N THR A 6 -18.65 -34.44 49.36
CA THR A 6 -18.39 -34.06 47.96
C THR A 6 -18.50 -32.53 47.87
N VAL A 7 -17.37 -31.84 47.73
CA VAL A 7 -17.33 -30.39 47.51
C VAL A 7 -17.55 -30.13 46.01
N LEU A 8 -18.71 -29.55 45.68
CA LEU A 8 -19.07 -29.12 44.34
C LEU A 8 -18.41 -27.75 44.07
N PHE A 9 -17.33 -27.72 43.28
CA PHE A 9 -16.73 -26.47 42.81
C PHE A 9 -17.60 -25.88 41.69
N VAL A 10 -18.39 -24.85 42.00
CA VAL A 10 -19.10 -24.05 41.00
C VAL A 10 -18.10 -23.07 40.38
N LEU A 11 -17.64 -23.37 39.16
CA LEU A 11 -16.90 -22.43 38.33
C LEU A 11 -17.86 -21.33 37.85
N ILE A 12 -17.87 -20.19 38.56
CA ILE A 12 -18.53 -18.97 38.10
C ILE A 12 -17.67 -18.40 36.97
N SER A 13 -18.04 -18.69 35.73
CA SER A 13 -17.49 -18.02 34.55
C SER A 13 -17.98 -16.58 34.53
N THR A 14 -17.19 -15.66 35.09
CA THR A 14 -17.44 -14.23 34.91
C THR A 14 -17.15 -13.88 33.45
N THR A 15 -18.20 -13.74 32.64
CA THR A 15 -18.07 -13.11 31.32
C THR A 15 -17.76 -11.64 31.55
N LEU A 16 -16.48 -11.27 31.57
CA LEU A 16 -16.05 -9.89 31.48
C LEU A 16 -16.51 -9.36 30.12
N LEU A 17 -17.60 -8.57 30.12
CA LEU A 17 -18.04 -7.88 28.92
C LEU A 17 -17.05 -6.75 28.65
N SER A 18 -16.31 -6.85 27.54
CA SER A 18 -15.40 -5.81 27.06
C SER A 18 -16.14 -4.48 26.89
N GLN A 19 -15.48 -3.38 27.30
CA GLN A 19 -16.00 -2.02 27.12
C GLN A 19 -16.16 -1.73 25.63
N LYS A 20 -17.33 -1.25 25.22
CA LYS A 20 -17.60 -0.94 23.81
C LYS A 20 -17.35 0.52 23.50
N THR A 21 -17.02 0.80 22.25
CA THR A 21 -16.91 2.16 21.70
C THR A 21 -18.02 2.37 20.66
N TYR A 22 -18.81 3.44 20.82
CA TYR A 22 -19.90 3.84 19.95
C TYR A 22 -19.46 5.07 19.17
N LEU A 23 -19.32 4.95 17.84
CA LEU A 23 -18.99 6.07 16.97
C LEU A 23 -20.29 6.60 16.36
N HIS A 24 -20.69 7.82 16.74
CA HIS A 24 -21.86 8.49 16.18
C HIS A 24 -21.49 9.19 14.88
N CYS A 25 -21.79 8.55 13.74
CA CYS A 25 -21.38 9.02 12.42
C CYS A 25 -22.46 9.91 11.80
N GLY A 26 -22.09 11.16 11.44
CA GLY A 26 -22.98 12.04 10.68
C GLY A 26 -23.28 11.47 9.30
N LYS A 27 -22.21 11.15 8.56
CA LYS A 27 -22.24 10.38 7.33
C LYS A 27 -21.36 9.14 7.44
N LEU A 28 -21.75 8.08 6.73
CA LEU A 28 -21.00 6.84 6.61
C LEU A 28 -20.93 6.43 5.14
N ILE A 29 -19.72 6.28 4.60
CA ILE A 29 -19.51 5.75 3.26
C ILE A 29 -19.61 4.22 3.30
N ASP A 30 -20.69 3.69 2.73
CA ASP A 30 -20.81 2.27 2.42
C ASP A 30 -20.07 1.99 1.11
N THR A 31 -18.81 1.56 1.23
CA THR A 31 -17.94 1.26 0.10
C THR A 31 -18.42 0.06 -0.71
N LYS A 32 -19.17 -0.87 -0.12
CA LYS A 32 -19.68 -2.05 -0.84
C LYS A 32 -20.83 -1.66 -1.75
N GLU A 33 -21.82 -0.95 -1.22
CA GLU A 33 -23.03 -0.58 -1.96
C GLU A 33 -22.87 0.74 -2.74
N GLY A 34 -21.77 1.47 -2.53
CA GLY A 34 -21.50 2.74 -3.20
C GLY A 34 -22.43 3.87 -2.76
N LYS A 35 -22.84 3.86 -1.48
CA LYS A 35 -23.84 4.79 -0.93
C LYS A 35 -23.27 5.62 0.21
N VAL A 36 -23.80 6.84 0.37
CA VAL A 36 -23.60 7.66 1.55
C VAL A 36 -24.80 7.45 2.46
N LEU A 37 -24.58 6.82 3.60
CA LEU A 37 -25.58 6.67 4.66
C LEU A 37 -25.47 7.84 5.63
N THR A 38 -26.55 8.16 6.33
CA THR A 38 -26.60 9.22 7.33
C THR A 38 -27.03 8.67 8.68
N GLU A 39 -26.61 9.36 9.74
CA GLU A 39 -27.03 9.10 11.13
C GLU A 39 -26.91 7.63 11.49
N LYS A 40 -25.66 7.16 11.59
CA LYS A 40 -25.35 5.77 11.93
C LYS A 40 -24.54 5.70 13.21
N THR A 41 -24.65 4.59 13.91
CA THR A 41 -23.76 4.26 15.02
C THR A 41 -22.96 3.02 14.68
N ILE A 42 -21.63 3.14 14.66
CA ILE A 42 -20.73 1.98 14.56
C ILE A 42 -20.37 1.56 15.97
N ILE A 43 -20.61 0.30 16.32
CA ILE A 43 -20.26 -0.25 17.62
C ILE A 43 -19.03 -1.13 17.46
N VAL A 44 -17.98 -0.78 18.21
CA VAL A 44 -16.70 -1.47 18.24
C VAL A 44 -16.52 -2.15 19.59
N SER A 45 -16.02 -3.37 19.57
CA SER A 45 -15.59 -4.12 20.76
C SER A 45 -14.24 -4.73 20.46
N GLU A 46 -13.25 -4.49 21.32
CA GLU A 46 -11.86 -4.91 21.08
C GLU A 46 -11.37 -4.41 19.72
N ASP A 47 -10.97 -5.30 18.82
CA ASP A 47 -10.45 -4.98 17.49
C ASP A 47 -11.50 -5.10 16.37
N LYS A 48 -12.78 -5.35 16.71
CA LYS A 48 -13.84 -5.63 15.73
C LYS A 48 -15.00 -4.64 15.75
N ILE A 49 -15.57 -4.43 14.57
CA ILE A 49 -16.90 -3.85 14.41
C ILE A 49 -17.92 -4.94 14.75
N VAL A 50 -18.73 -4.74 15.79
CA VAL A 50 -19.73 -5.74 16.22
C VAL A 50 -21.10 -5.46 15.61
N SER A 51 -21.48 -4.20 15.40
CA SER A 51 -22.74 -3.84 14.75
C SER A 51 -22.70 -2.44 14.15
N ILE A 52 -23.64 -2.18 13.24
CA ILE A 52 -23.93 -0.87 12.66
C ILE A 52 -25.43 -0.62 12.81
N GLU A 53 -25.80 0.44 13.52
CA GLU A 53 -27.18 0.73 13.90
C GLU A 53 -27.66 2.06 13.29
N ASN A 54 -28.99 2.21 13.18
CA ASN A 54 -29.63 3.45 12.75
C ASN A 54 -29.70 4.47 13.88
N GLY A 55 -29.47 5.74 13.57
CA GLY A 55 -29.46 6.84 14.53
C GLY A 55 -28.21 6.86 15.41
N TYR A 56 -28.29 7.63 16.49
CA TYR A 56 -27.22 7.80 17.48
C TYR A 56 -27.52 6.97 18.73
N THR A 57 -27.33 5.65 18.63
CA THR A 57 -27.58 4.73 19.73
C THR A 57 -26.49 4.82 20.78
N THR A 58 -26.83 4.54 22.03
CA THR A 58 -25.90 4.59 23.16
C THR A 58 -25.88 3.25 23.88
N GLY A 59 -24.71 2.94 24.45
CA GLY A 59 -24.50 1.74 25.23
C GLY A 59 -24.78 1.91 26.71
N LYS A 60 -24.07 1.12 27.52
CA LYS A 60 -24.05 1.26 28.97
C LYS A 60 -23.32 2.56 29.34
N LYS A 61 -23.53 3.05 30.57
CA LYS A 61 -22.82 4.21 31.11
C LYS A 61 -21.28 4.06 31.10
N THR A 62 -20.78 2.83 31.11
CA THR A 62 -19.35 2.51 31.06
C THR A 62 -18.78 2.50 29.64
N ASP A 63 -19.61 2.52 28.59
CA ASP A 63 -19.13 2.48 27.22
C ASP A 63 -18.64 3.87 26.76
N ILE A 64 -17.73 3.89 25.77
CA ILE A 64 -17.14 5.12 25.24
C ILE A 64 -17.99 5.60 24.06
N ILE A 65 -18.28 6.91 24.01
CA ILE A 65 -18.94 7.54 22.87
C ILE A 65 -17.93 8.45 22.18
N ILE A 66 -17.76 8.29 20.87
CA ILE A 66 -16.99 9.17 20.01
C ILE A 66 -17.97 9.90 19.10
N ASP A 67 -18.06 11.23 19.26
CA ASP A 67 -18.96 12.06 18.45
C ASP A 67 -18.30 12.43 17.11
N LEU A 68 -18.82 11.84 16.03
CA LEU A 68 -18.44 12.12 14.65
C LEU A 68 -19.65 12.62 13.84
N LYS A 69 -20.65 13.23 14.50
CA LYS A 69 -21.92 13.66 13.88
C LYS A 69 -21.74 14.71 12.79
N ASN A 70 -20.64 15.46 12.86
CA ASN A 70 -20.29 16.49 11.89
C ASN A 70 -19.21 16.02 10.90
N LYS A 71 -18.93 14.72 10.83
CA LYS A 71 -17.89 14.13 9.99
C LYS A 71 -18.47 13.10 9.02
N THR A 72 -17.71 12.77 7.98
CA THR A 72 -17.97 11.62 7.12
C THR A 72 -17.00 10.49 7.45
N VAL A 73 -17.54 9.33 7.81
CA VAL A 73 -16.79 8.15 8.24
C VAL A 73 -16.63 7.16 7.09
N LEU A 74 -15.46 6.53 7.00
CA LEU A 74 -15.07 5.55 5.98
C LEU A 74 -14.33 4.38 6.63
N PRO A 75 -14.24 3.21 5.96
CA PRO A 75 -13.25 2.20 6.30
C PRO A 75 -11.83 2.79 6.24
N GLY A 76 -10.91 2.24 7.03
CA GLY A 76 -9.49 2.57 6.95
C GLY A 76 -8.94 2.38 5.52
N LEU A 77 -8.11 3.33 5.10
CA LEU A 77 -7.61 3.39 3.73
C LEU A 77 -6.44 2.43 3.54
N ILE A 78 -6.29 1.95 2.29
CA ILE A 78 -5.26 1.01 1.89
C ILE A 78 -4.45 1.61 0.75
N ASP A 79 -3.13 1.69 0.89
CA ASP A 79 -2.21 2.11 -0.18
C ASP A 79 -1.43 0.91 -0.72
N MET A 80 -1.53 0.62 -2.02
CA MET A 80 -0.88 -0.55 -2.64
C MET A 80 0.56 -0.30 -3.08
N HIS A 81 1.11 0.90 -2.90
CA HIS A 81 2.48 1.20 -3.29
C HIS A 81 3.08 2.27 -2.41
N ILE A 82 3.89 1.85 -1.45
CA ILE A 82 4.76 2.75 -0.69
C ILE A 82 6.17 2.16 -0.57
N HIS A 83 7.09 3.00 -0.10
CA HIS A 83 8.43 2.65 0.34
C HIS A 83 8.66 3.21 1.74
N ILE A 84 8.24 2.46 2.76
CA ILE A 84 8.17 2.89 4.17
C ILE A 84 9.54 3.26 4.77
N GLU A 85 10.62 2.86 4.11
CA GLU A 85 12.00 3.08 4.55
C GLU A 85 12.59 4.43 4.11
N SER A 86 11.91 5.20 3.26
CA SER A 86 12.56 6.31 2.58
C SER A 86 11.65 7.47 2.24
N GLU A 87 12.23 8.66 2.16
CA GLU A 87 11.71 9.80 1.41
C GLU A 87 12.80 10.35 0.47
N THR A 88 12.43 10.72 -0.75
CA THR A 88 13.36 11.38 -1.65
C THR A 88 13.84 12.69 -1.06
N ASN A 89 15.14 12.96 -1.23
CA ASN A 89 15.76 14.21 -0.86
C ASN A 89 17.08 14.35 -1.65
N PRO A 90 17.67 15.56 -1.74
CA PRO A 90 18.90 15.77 -2.50
C PRO A 90 20.11 14.92 -2.06
N LYS A 91 20.10 14.39 -0.83
CA LYS A 91 21.17 13.54 -0.27
C LYS A 91 20.86 12.04 -0.35
N ALA A 92 19.69 11.62 -0.86
CA ALA A 92 19.25 10.22 -0.81
C ALA A 92 20.26 9.22 -1.42
N TYR A 93 21.00 9.62 -2.46
CA TYR A 93 22.02 8.76 -3.08
C TYR A 93 23.29 8.64 -2.25
N LEU A 94 23.66 9.71 -1.54
CA LEU A 94 24.79 9.70 -0.61
C LEU A 94 24.46 8.86 0.64
N GLN A 95 23.22 8.94 1.12
CA GLN A 95 22.74 8.23 2.30
C GLN A 95 22.90 6.72 2.21
N LYS A 96 22.89 6.14 0.99
CA LYS A 96 23.18 4.72 0.77
C LYS A 96 24.57 4.27 1.24
N TYR A 97 25.50 5.21 1.41
CA TYR A 97 26.87 4.96 1.87
C TYR A 97 27.12 5.40 3.30
N THR A 98 26.26 6.28 3.84
CA THR A 98 26.45 6.84 5.20
C THR A 98 25.53 6.21 6.23
N ASP A 99 24.34 5.78 5.81
CA ASP A 99 23.30 5.29 6.71
C ASP A 99 23.38 3.76 6.77
N ASN A 100 23.20 3.20 7.97
CA ASN A 100 23.09 1.75 8.18
C ASN A 100 21.63 1.33 8.44
N GLU A 101 21.38 0.03 8.60
CA GLU A 101 20.03 -0.50 8.81
C GLU A 101 19.32 0.09 10.04
N ALA A 102 20.06 0.44 11.11
CA ALA A 102 19.47 1.04 12.30
C ALA A 102 19.05 2.50 12.06
N ASP A 103 19.83 3.27 11.29
CA ASP A 103 19.47 4.64 10.89
C ASP A 103 18.17 4.63 10.07
N VAL A 104 18.09 3.72 9.08
CA VAL A 104 16.90 3.53 8.24
C VAL A 104 15.70 3.14 9.11
N ALA A 105 15.86 2.18 10.02
CA ALA A 105 14.77 1.74 10.91
C ALA A 105 14.24 2.86 11.79
N LEU A 106 15.12 3.66 12.41
CA LEU A 106 14.72 4.76 13.28
C LEU A 106 14.00 5.87 12.51
N ALA A 107 14.48 6.22 11.29
CA ALA A 107 13.81 7.18 10.43
C ALA A 107 12.41 6.69 10.00
N SER A 108 12.29 5.39 9.68
CA SER A 108 11.05 4.76 9.22
C SER A 108 9.90 4.81 10.23
N VAL A 109 10.19 4.92 11.53
CA VAL A 109 9.16 5.05 12.57
C VAL A 109 8.29 6.29 12.34
N ALA A 110 8.90 7.41 11.96
CA ALA A 110 8.17 8.64 11.66
C ALA A 110 7.27 8.45 10.44
N PHE A 111 7.80 7.85 9.36
CA PHE A 111 7.05 7.59 8.13
C PHE A 111 5.82 6.68 8.37
N ALA A 112 5.98 5.62 9.15
CA ALA A 112 4.89 4.73 9.54
C ALA A 112 3.81 5.45 10.35
N LYS A 113 4.20 6.24 11.35
CA LYS A 113 3.27 7.04 12.15
C LYS A 113 2.51 8.05 11.29
N THR A 114 3.21 8.83 10.47
CA THR A 114 2.61 9.85 9.61
C THR A 114 1.66 9.24 8.58
N THR A 115 2.02 8.09 8.00
CA THR A 115 1.14 7.35 7.08
C THR A 115 -0.16 6.89 7.77
N LEU A 116 -0.06 6.33 8.98
CA LEU A 116 -1.22 5.94 9.77
C LEU A 116 -2.11 7.14 10.10
N GLN A 117 -1.51 8.25 10.55
CA GLN A 117 -2.24 9.47 10.90
C GLN A 117 -2.95 10.13 9.70
N ALA A 118 -2.49 9.86 8.48
CA ALA A 118 -3.17 10.26 7.24
C ALA A 118 -4.35 9.35 6.86
N GLY A 119 -4.70 8.37 7.71
CA GLY A 119 -5.86 7.49 7.52
C GLY A 119 -5.59 6.19 6.78
N PHE A 120 -4.33 5.91 6.42
CA PHE A 120 -3.94 4.65 5.80
C PHE A 120 -3.67 3.63 6.91
N THR A 121 -4.64 2.76 7.19
CA THR A 121 -4.51 1.74 8.25
C THR A 121 -3.82 0.48 7.76
N THR A 122 -3.76 0.26 6.45
CA THR A 122 -3.04 -0.83 5.79
C THR A 122 -2.25 -0.31 4.59
N VAL A 123 -1.06 -0.85 4.35
CA VAL A 123 -0.20 -0.47 3.22
C VAL A 123 0.52 -1.68 2.64
N ARG A 124 0.81 -1.63 1.34
CA ARG A 124 1.65 -2.58 0.63
C ARG A 124 2.98 -1.90 0.28
N ASP A 125 4.00 -2.23 1.05
CA ASP A 125 5.37 -1.78 0.85
C ASP A 125 6.05 -2.62 -0.23
N LEU A 126 6.50 -1.97 -1.32
CA LEU A 126 6.99 -2.68 -2.50
C LEU A 126 8.51 -2.65 -2.64
N GLY A 127 9.25 -2.31 -1.60
CA GLY A 127 10.69 -2.39 -1.66
C GLY A 127 11.40 -1.75 -0.49
N GLY A 128 12.34 -2.50 0.07
CA GLY A 128 13.20 -2.04 1.16
C GLY A 128 14.43 -2.93 1.32
N SER A 129 15.23 -2.59 2.33
CA SER A 129 16.45 -3.31 2.71
C SER A 129 16.18 -4.61 3.47
N GLY A 130 14.97 -4.74 4.03
CA GLY A 130 14.61 -5.77 5.02
C GLY A 130 14.17 -5.15 6.35
N VAL A 131 14.48 -3.87 6.57
CA VAL A 131 13.93 -3.07 7.67
C VAL A 131 12.40 -3.02 7.60
N ASN A 132 11.79 -2.94 6.41
CA ASN A 132 10.35 -2.99 6.18
C ASN A 132 9.69 -4.25 6.77
N ILE A 133 10.35 -5.41 6.70
CA ILE A 133 9.90 -6.66 7.34
C ILE A 133 9.97 -6.53 8.86
N ALA A 134 11.04 -5.95 9.40
CA ALA A 134 11.20 -5.70 10.83
C ALA A 134 10.17 -4.68 11.35
N MET A 135 9.89 -3.62 10.58
CA MET A 135 8.87 -2.61 10.85
C MET A 135 7.49 -3.24 10.96
N ARG A 136 7.08 -4.07 9.98
CA ARG A 136 5.84 -4.85 10.05
C ARG A 136 5.76 -5.66 11.36
N LYS A 137 6.83 -6.40 11.70
CA LYS A 137 6.88 -7.21 12.93
C LYS A 137 6.74 -6.35 14.19
N ALA A 138 7.39 -5.19 14.23
CA ALA A 138 7.32 -4.26 15.36
C ALA A 138 5.92 -3.65 15.53
N ILE A 139 5.27 -3.25 14.42
CA ILE A 139 3.91 -2.71 14.43
C ILE A 139 2.91 -3.78 14.86
N ASN A 140 2.98 -4.99 14.30
CA ASN A 140 2.08 -6.10 14.67
C ASN A 140 2.25 -6.51 16.14
N ALA A 141 3.44 -6.33 16.71
CA ALA A 141 3.71 -6.55 18.14
C ALA A 141 3.35 -5.35 19.03
N GLY A 142 2.78 -4.28 18.47
CA GLY A 142 2.40 -3.07 19.20
C GLY A 142 3.58 -2.24 19.73
N LYS A 143 4.81 -2.47 19.25
CA LYS A 143 6.03 -1.78 19.74
C LYS A 143 6.16 -0.36 19.20
N ILE A 144 5.64 -0.12 18.00
CA ILE A 144 5.61 1.19 17.35
C ILE A 144 4.25 1.39 16.68
N GLU A 145 3.86 2.65 16.50
CA GLU A 145 2.63 3.02 15.80
C GLU A 145 2.85 2.96 14.29
N GLY A 146 1.89 2.40 13.56
CA GLY A 146 1.94 2.35 12.11
C GLY A 146 0.81 1.54 11.49
N PRO A 147 0.67 1.58 10.16
CA PRO A 147 -0.29 0.78 9.42
C PRO A 147 0.05 -0.71 9.50
N ARG A 148 -0.92 -1.58 9.21
CA ARG A 148 -0.66 -2.97 8.85
C ARG A 148 0.16 -2.97 7.55
N ILE A 149 1.34 -3.59 7.57
CA ILE A 149 2.23 -3.61 6.40
C ILE A 149 2.19 -5.00 5.74
N PHE A 150 1.94 -5.04 4.44
CA PHE A 150 2.30 -6.15 3.56
C PHE A 150 3.55 -5.76 2.80
N THR A 151 4.62 -6.54 2.84
CA THR A 151 5.89 -6.11 2.23
C THR A 151 6.47 -7.12 1.24
N ALA A 152 7.03 -6.62 0.14
CA ALA A 152 7.84 -7.41 -0.79
C ALA A 152 9.26 -7.70 -0.27
N GLY A 153 9.67 -7.07 0.84
CA GLY A 153 11.06 -7.05 1.25
C GLY A 153 11.93 -6.40 0.18
N LYS A 154 12.93 -7.13 -0.31
CA LYS A 154 13.83 -6.65 -1.37
C LYS A 154 13.21 -6.84 -2.76
N ILE A 155 13.19 -5.79 -3.57
CA ILE A 155 12.79 -5.86 -5.00
C ILE A 155 13.71 -6.81 -5.77
N ILE A 156 13.13 -7.57 -6.71
CA ILE A 156 13.85 -8.39 -7.69
C ILE A 156 14.03 -7.63 -9.02
N SER A 157 15.23 -7.61 -9.55
CA SER A 157 15.65 -6.90 -10.76
C SER A 157 16.64 -7.77 -11.56
N SER A 158 16.89 -7.42 -12.82
CA SER A 158 18.04 -7.92 -13.56
C SER A 158 19.31 -7.12 -13.25
N THR A 159 20.49 -7.60 -13.67
CA THR A 159 21.75 -6.84 -13.56
C THR A 159 21.64 -5.50 -14.28
N GLY A 160 22.00 -4.41 -13.61
CA GLY A 160 21.86 -3.03 -14.09
C GLY A 160 20.40 -2.54 -14.20
N GLY A 161 19.44 -3.37 -13.78
CA GLY A 161 18.02 -3.06 -13.81
C GLY A 161 17.62 -2.03 -12.76
N HIS A 162 16.38 -1.56 -12.79
CA HIS A 162 15.92 -0.45 -11.94
C HIS A 162 16.08 -0.74 -10.43
N GLY A 163 15.87 -1.99 -10.01
CA GLY A 163 16.01 -2.44 -8.62
C GLY A 163 17.39 -2.97 -8.22
N ASP A 164 18.39 -2.88 -9.11
CA ASP A 164 19.77 -3.31 -8.82
C ASP A 164 20.41 -2.35 -7.78
N PRO A 165 20.80 -2.86 -6.59
CA PRO A 165 21.32 -2.02 -5.52
C PRO A 165 22.71 -1.43 -5.82
N THR A 166 23.39 -1.91 -6.86
CA THR A 166 24.77 -1.52 -7.20
C THR A 166 24.86 -0.41 -8.27
N ASN A 167 23.72 0.01 -8.83
CA ASN A 167 23.67 1.08 -9.83
C ASN A 167 24.32 2.38 -9.35
N GLY A 168 25.09 3.01 -10.24
CA GLY A 168 25.76 4.30 -10.00
C GLY A 168 26.96 4.21 -9.05
N GLY A 169 27.33 3.01 -8.57
CA GLY A 169 28.49 2.79 -7.73
C GLY A 169 29.81 2.70 -8.49
N LYS A 170 30.90 3.10 -7.85
CA LYS A 170 32.26 2.87 -8.36
C LYS A 170 32.56 1.37 -8.27
N ARG A 171 33.16 0.78 -9.32
CA ARG A 171 33.52 -0.67 -9.37
C ARG A 171 34.22 -1.19 -8.12
N ALA A 172 35.08 -0.40 -7.49
CA ALA A 172 35.80 -0.79 -6.27
C ALA A 172 34.92 -0.88 -5.01
N LEU A 173 33.69 -0.33 -5.06
CA LEU A 173 32.75 -0.25 -3.94
C LEU A 173 31.53 -1.17 -4.13
N ILE A 174 31.39 -1.78 -5.32
CA ILE A 174 30.25 -2.62 -5.65
C ILE A 174 30.70 -4.03 -6.02
N GLY A 175 29.91 -5.03 -5.62
CA GLY A 175 30.10 -6.43 -6.00
C GLY A 175 29.27 -6.82 -7.22
N ASP A 176 29.21 -8.14 -7.47
CA ASP A 176 28.28 -8.77 -8.41
C ASP A 176 27.08 -9.32 -7.61
N PRO A 177 25.97 -8.57 -7.52
CA PRO A 177 24.84 -8.95 -6.68
C PRO A 177 24.13 -10.18 -7.29
N GLY A 178 23.72 -11.11 -6.42
CA GLY A 178 23.01 -12.31 -6.85
C GLY A 178 21.53 -12.31 -6.44
N PRO A 179 20.86 -13.48 -6.56
CA PRO A 179 19.44 -13.63 -6.23
C PRO A 179 19.09 -13.21 -4.79
N LYS A 180 20.06 -13.33 -3.88
CA LYS A 180 19.88 -12.95 -2.48
C LYS A 180 19.80 -11.44 -2.29
N GLU A 181 20.52 -10.67 -3.10
CA GLU A 181 20.50 -9.21 -3.13
C GLU A 181 19.37 -8.68 -4.05
N GLY A 182 18.66 -9.59 -4.71
CA GLY A 182 17.52 -9.30 -5.59
C GLY A 182 17.94 -9.05 -7.04
N VAL A 183 19.09 -9.53 -7.47
CA VAL A 183 19.55 -9.43 -8.87
C VAL A 183 19.57 -10.82 -9.51
N VAL A 184 18.94 -10.98 -10.67
CA VAL A 184 18.75 -12.28 -11.32
C VAL A 184 19.04 -12.17 -12.82
N ASN A 185 19.62 -13.22 -13.43
CA ASN A 185 19.92 -13.25 -14.87
C ASN A 185 19.50 -14.57 -15.53
N SER A 186 18.69 -15.37 -14.84
CA SER A 186 18.25 -16.69 -15.31
C SER A 186 16.97 -17.13 -14.61
N ILE A 187 16.33 -18.17 -15.17
CA ILE A 187 15.17 -18.84 -14.56
C ILE A 187 15.50 -19.38 -13.16
N GLU A 188 16.69 -19.95 -12.95
CA GLU A 188 17.08 -20.51 -11.66
C GLU A 188 17.36 -19.41 -10.62
N ASP A 189 17.96 -18.30 -11.05
CA ASP A 189 18.10 -17.11 -10.22
C ASP A 189 16.74 -16.54 -9.81
N ALA A 190 15.81 -16.43 -10.77
CA ALA A 190 14.44 -15.99 -10.53
C ALA A 190 13.74 -16.82 -9.44
N LYS A 191 13.77 -18.15 -9.57
CA LYS A 191 13.22 -19.07 -8.55
C LYS A 191 13.89 -18.88 -7.19
N LYS A 192 15.22 -18.79 -7.17
CA LYS A 192 16.01 -18.61 -5.93
C LYS A 192 15.71 -17.27 -5.26
N ALA A 193 15.56 -16.19 -6.02
CA ALA A 193 15.25 -14.87 -5.49
C ALA A 193 13.87 -14.83 -4.82
N VAL A 194 12.84 -15.45 -5.44
CA VAL A 194 11.51 -15.61 -4.84
C VAL A 194 11.61 -16.38 -3.52
N ARG A 195 12.27 -17.55 -3.53
CA ARG A 195 12.49 -18.36 -2.32
C ARG A 195 13.23 -17.59 -1.24
N GLN A 196 14.16 -16.71 -1.61
CA GLN A 196 14.86 -15.87 -0.65
C GLN A 196 13.93 -14.82 -0.03
N ARG A 197 12.99 -14.23 -0.79
CA ARG A 197 11.98 -13.33 -0.21
C ARG A 197 11.06 -14.06 0.77
N TYR A 198 10.60 -15.25 0.39
CA TYR A 198 9.84 -16.11 1.28
C TYR A 198 10.61 -16.41 2.57
N LYS A 199 11.88 -16.86 2.45
CA LYS A 199 12.75 -17.13 3.60
C LYS A 199 12.94 -15.91 4.51
N ASN A 200 13.01 -14.72 3.94
CA ASN A 200 13.16 -13.48 4.71
C ASN A 200 11.85 -13.05 5.41
N GLY A 201 10.71 -13.62 5.01
CA GLY A 201 9.40 -13.31 5.59
C GLY A 201 8.62 -12.22 4.87
N ALA A 202 8.84 -12.04 3.56
CA ALA A 202 7.98 -11.19 2.71
C ALA A 202 6.53 -11.74 2.63
N ASP A 203 5.59 -10.92 2.18
CA ASP A 203 4.17 -11.28 1.96
C ASP A 203 3.81 -11.41 0.47
N LEU A 204 4.65 -10.85 -0.40
CA LEU A 204 4.46 -10.82 -1.85
C LEU A 204 5.82 -10.65 -2.55
N ILE A 205 5.81 -10.63 -3.89
CA ILE A 205 7.02 -10.33 -4.69
C ILE A 205 6.84 -9.03 -5.48
N LYS A 206 7.89 -8.21 -5.54
CA LYS A 206 7.98 -7.07 -6.47
C LYS A 206 9.12 -7.29 -7.46
N ILE A 207 8.85 -7.06 -8.74
CA ILE A 207 9.86 -7.02 -9.81
C ILE A 207 9.94 -5.63 -10.47
N THR A 208 11.07 -5.33 -11.12
CA THR A 208 11.19 -4.21 -12.07
C THR A 208 11.23 -4.74 -13.50
N ALA A 209 10.05 -4.92 -14.10
CA ALA A 209 9.90 -5.47 -15.45
C ALA A 209 10.47 -4.54 -16.54
N THR A 210 10.59 -3.24 -16.23
CA THR A 210 11.26 -2.26 -17.07
C THR A 210 12.29 -1.44 -16.30
N GLY A 211 13.09 -0.65 -17.05
CA GLY A 211 13.82 0.48 -16.47
C GLY A 211 12.88 1.49 -15.81
N GLY A 212 13.47 2.38 -15.00
CA GLY A 212 12.74 3.32 -14.16
C GLY A 212 13.42 4.67 -14.00
N VAL A 213 12.68 5.61 -13.40
CA VAL A 213 13.08 7.02 -13.32
C VAL A 213 14.23 7.23 -12.33
N LEU A 214 14.04 6.86 -11.06
CA LEU A 214 14.95 7.24 -9.96
C LEU A 214 16.21 6.37 -9.83
N SER A 215 16.41 5.35 -10.68
CA SER A 215 17.68 4.63 -10.69
C SER A 215 18.77 5.42 -11.43
N VAL A 216 20.02 5.30 -10.96
CA VAL A 216 21.20 5.82 -11.66
C VAL A 216 21.59 4.83 -12.78
N ALA A 217 20.69 4.68 -13.75
CA ALA A 217 20.80 3.79 -14.90
C ALA A 217 20.25 4.48 -16.15
N LYS A 218 20.73 4.08 -17.33
CA LYS A 218 20.50 4.80 -18.60
C LYS A 218 19.04 4.83 -19.04
N SER A 219 18.33 3.70 -19.01
CA SER A 219 16.96 3.62 -19.50
C SER A 219 15.92 3.80 -18.39
N GLY A 220 14.84 4.51 -18.70
CA GLY A 220 13.66 4.65 -17.85
C GLY A 220 12.47 3.78 -18.25
N SER A 221 12.60 2.90 -19.26
CA SER A 221 11.44 2.19 -19.82
C SER A 221 11.74 0.89 -20.60
N ASN A 222 13.00 0.54 -20.90
CA ASN A 222 13.31 -0.67 -21.65
C ASN A 222 12.85 -1.94 -20.90
N PRO A 223 12.48 -3.04 -21.59
CA PRO A 223 12.22 -4.31 -20.91
C PRO A 223 13.50 -4.84 -20.25
N GLN A 224 13.38 -5.27 -19.00
CA GLN A 224 14.51 -5.74 -18.17
C GLN A 224 14.41 -7.22 -17.79
N PHE A 225 13.34 -7.89 -18.21
CA PHE A 225 13.16 -9.32 -18.07
C PHE A 225 12.69 -9.93 -19.38
N THR A 226 13.08 -11.19 -19.60
CA THR A 226 12.44 -12.08 -20.57
C THR A 226 11.07 -12.52 -20.03
N LEU A 227 10.20 -13.02 -20.92
CA LEU A 227 8.90 -13.55 -20.49
C LEU A 227 9.09 -14.80 -19.60
N GLU A 228 10.08 -15.62 -19.93
CA GLU A 228 10.41 -16.87 -19.26
C GLU A 228 10.85 -16.63 -17.81
N GLU A 229 11.66 -15.60 -17.56
CA GLU A 229 12.05 -15.21 -16.20
C GLU A 229 10.86 -14.72 -15.39
N ILE A 230 9.98 -13.89 -15.98
CA ILE A 230 8.77 -13.42 -15.27
C ILE A 230 7.85 -14.59 -14.93
N LYS A 231 7.61 -15.51 -15.88
CA LYS A 231 6.83 -16.74 -15.62
C LYS A 231 7.42 -17.54 -14.48
N ALA A 232 8.74 -17.77 -14.48
CA ALA A 232 9.41 -18.49 -13.40
C ALA A 232 9.23 -17.80 -12.04
N ILE A 233 9.28 -16.45 -11.99
CA ILE A 233 9.00 -15.69 -10.78
C ILE A 233 7.55 -15.90 -10.32
N CYS A 234 6.58 -15.72 -11.22
CA CYS A 234 5.16 -15.80 -10.90
C CYS A 234 4.72 -17.21 -10.49
N GLU A 235 5.19 -18.26 -11.19
CA GLU A 235 4.91 -19.65 -10.85
C GLU A 235 5.51 -20.02 -9.49
N THR A 236 6.77 -19.64 -9.24
CA THR A 236 7.40 -19.91 -7.94
C THR A 236 6.70 -19.13 -6.82
N ALA A 237 6.29 -17.88 -7.07
CA ALA A 237 5.58 -17.07 -6.09
C ALA A 237 4.23 -17.72 -5.73
N LYS A 238 3.51 -18.25 -6.72
CA LYS A 238 2.26 -18.97 -6.54
C LYS A 238 2.40 -20.20 -5.64
N ASP A 239 3.49 -20.97 -5.75
CA ASP A 239 3.75 -22.12 -4.87
C ASP A 239 3.87 -21.73 -3.38
N TYR A 240 4.24 -20.49 -3.09
CA TYR A 240 4.28 -19.93 -1.73
C TYR A 240 3.03 -19.12 -1.36
N GLY A 241 2.01 -19.10 -2.20
CA GLY A 241 0.79 -18.31 -2.00
C GLY A 241 0.98 -16.80 -2.19
N PHE A 242 2.07 -16.37 -2.84
CA PHE A 242 2.34 -14.96 -3.12
C PHE A 242 1.78 -14.53 -4.47
N HIS A 243 1.32 -13.28 -4.54
CA HIS A 243 1.12 -12.59 -5.81
C HIS A 243 2.36 -11.76 -6.17
N VAL A 244 2.46 -11.33 -7.43
CA VAL A 244 3.58 -10.53 -7.94
C VAL A 244 3.11 -9.15 -8.39
N ALA A 245 3.79 -8.11 -7.93
CA ALA A 245 3.67 -6.73 -8.42
C ALA A 245 4.84 -6.43 -9.38
N ALA A 246 4.61 -5.64 -10.43
CA ALA A 246 5.65 -5.27 -11.39
C ALA A 246 5.70 -3.76 -11.63
N HIS A 247 6.84 -3.16 -11.33
CA HIS A 247 7.16 -1.83 -11.84
C HIS A 247 7.32 -1.92 -13.36
N ALA A 248 6.51 -1.15 -14.10
CA ALA A 248 6.60 -1.09 -15.56
C ALA A 248 6.18 0.29 -16.10
N HIS A 249 7.12 0.99 -16.74
CA HIS A 249 6.82 2.19 -17.53
C HIS A 249 6.62 1.86 -19.00
N GLY A 250 7.56 1.13 -19.61
CA GLY A 250 7.53 0.79 -21.03
C GLY A 250 6.57 -0.35 -21.38
N ASP A 251 5.92 -0.21 -22.54
CA ASP A 251 4.80 -1.07 -22.93
C ASP A 251 5.22 -2.55 -23.14
N GLU A 252 6.36 -2.80 -23.78
CA GLU A 252 6.84 -4.17 -24.05
C GLU A 252 7.10 -4.97 -22.77
N GLY A 253 7.81 -4.39 -21.80
CA GLY A 253 8.07 -5.06 -20.52
C GLY A 253 6.78 -5.24 -19.70
N MET A 254 5.84 -4.31 -19.82
CA MET A 254 4.51 -4.42 -19.21
C MET A 254 3.71 -5.57 -19.80
N GLN A 255 3.69 -5.73 -21.13
CA GLN A 255 3.04 -6.86 -21.80
C GLN A 255 3.64 -8.20 -21.34
N ARG A 256 4.98 -8.30 -21.25
CA ARG A 256 5.65 -9.50 -20.71
C ARG A 256 5.26 -9.78 -19.27
N ALA A 257 5.17 -8.74 -18.44
CA ALA A 257 4.75 -8.87 -17.05
C ALA A 257 3.34 -9.46 -16.94
N ILE A 258 2.38 -8.91 -17.69
CA ILE A 258 0.99 -9.37 -17.71
C ILE A 258 0.90 -10.82 -18.21
N LEU A 259 1.55 -11.13 -19.32
CA LEU A 259 1.60 -12.48 -19.89
C LEU A 259 2.31 -13.50 -18.99
N GLY A 260 3.23 -13.03 -18.14
CA GLY A 260 3.91 -13.83 -17.13
C GLY A 260 3.06 -14.10 -15.89
N GLY A 261 1.94 -13.39 -15.71
CA GLY A 261 0.99 -13.63 -14.62
C GLY A 261 1.16 -12.70 -13.41
N VAL A 262 1.73 -11.50 -13.58
CA VAL A 262 1.76 -10.50 -12.50
C VAL A 262 0.35 -10.00 -12.19
N LYS A 263 0.09 -9.71 -10.92
CA LYS A 263 -1.25 -9.29 -10.46
C LYS A 263 -1.47 -7.79 -10.56
N THR A 264 -0.42 -7.00 -10.29
CA THR A 264 -0.50 -5.54 -10.36
C THR A 264 0.64 -4.98 -11.20
N ILE A 265 0.31 -4.04 -12.08
CA ILE A 265 1.25 -3.18 -12.80
C ILE A 265 1.31 -1.86 -12.06
N GLU A 266 2.50 -1.49 -11.64
CA GLU A 266 2.78 -0.23 -11.00
C GLU A 266 3.17 0.83 -12.04
N HIS A 267 2.68 2.05 -11.86
CA HIS A 267 2.90 3.22 -12.72
C HIS A 267 2.20 3.15 -14.08
N GLY A 268 2.50 2.14 -14.91
CA GLY A 268 1.80 1.91 -16.18
C GLY A 268 1.94 3.04 -17.21
N THR A 269 3.06 3.77 -17.21
CA THR A 269 3.11 5.12 -17.81
C THR A 269 2.94 5.18 -19.31
N LEU A 270 3.56 4.27 -20.08
CA LEU A 270 3.50 4.24 -21.54
C LEU A 270 2.56 3.14 -22.06
N MET A 271 1.59 2.73 -21.25
CA MET A 271 0.65 1.65 -21.55
C MET A 271 -0.15 1.94 -22.84
N SER A 272 -0.10 0.99 -23.77
CA SER A 272 -0.92 1.01 -24.98
C SER A 272 -2.30 0.41 -24.74
N GLU A 273 -3.24 0.65 -25.66
CA GLU A 273 -4.57 0.04 -25.61
C GLU A 273 -4.52 -1.50 -25.67
N LYS A 274 -3.59 -2.07 -26.43
CA LYS A 274 -3.34 -3.51 -26.49
C LYS A 274 -2.98 -4.04 -25.09
N THR A 275 -2.11 -3.32 -24.38
CA THR A 275 -1.69 -3.70 -23.03
C THR A 275 -2.84 -3.57 -22.03
N MET A 276 -3.67 -2.55 -22.14
CA MET A 276 -4.91 -2.42 -21.34
C MET A 276 -5.86 -3.61 -21.56
N ASP A 277 -6.01 -4.06 -22.81
CA ASP A 277 -6.83 -5.23 -23.12
C ASP A 277 -6.23 -6.52 -22.55
N LEU A 278 -4.91 -6.68 -22.60
CA LEU A 278 -4.22 -7.79 -21.91
C LEU A 278 -4.46 -7.74 -20.39
N MET A 279 -4.40 -6.56 -19.76
CA MET A 279 -4.66 -6.46 -18.32
C MET A 279 -6.05 -6.95 -17.95
N LYS A 280 -7.07 -6.59 -18.73
CA LYS A 280 -8.45 -7.10 -18.54
C LYS A 280 -8.52 -8.61 -18.74
N GLN A 281 -7.92 -9.12 -19.81
CA GLN A 281 -7.93 -10.55 -20.13
C GLN A 281 -7.27 -11.39 -19.02
N HIS A 282 -6.25 -10.85 -18.35
CA HIS A 282 -5.47 -11.55 -17.33
C HIS A 282 -5.82 -11.15 -15.89
N ASP A 283 -6.90 -10.38 -15.67
CA ASP A 283 -7.31 -9.87 -14.34
C ASP A 283 -6.14 -9.15 -13.60
N ALA A 284 -5.34 -8.40 -14.35
CA ALA A 284 -4.26 -7.58 -13.83
C ALA A 284 -4.77 -6.15 -13.54
N TYR A 285 -4.31 -5.58 -12.44
CA TYR A 285 -4.74 -4.25 -11.98
C TYR A 285 -3.64 -3.21 -12.18
N LEU A 286 -4.03 -1.97 -12.48
CA LEU A 286 -3.15 -0.82 -12.51
C LEU A 286 -3.12 -0.15 -11.14
N VAL A 287 -1.92 0.08 -10.62
CA VAL A 287 -1.64 0.95 -9.47
C VAL A 287 -0.94 2.20 -10.02
N PRO A 288 -1.64 3.34 -10.17
CA PRO A 288 -1.21 4.40 -11.07
C PRO A 288 -0.11 5.31 -10.51
N THR A 289 -0.08 5.58 -9.20
CA THR A 289 0.99 6.39 -8.55
C THR A 289 1.15 7.78 -9.18
N ILE A 290 0.03 8.45 -9.49
CA ILE A 290 0.00 9.74 -10.20
C ILE A 290 0.77 10.81 -9.40
N THR A 291 0.63 10.77 -8.07
CA THR A 291 1.30 11.69 -7.13
C THR A 291 2.82 11.63 -7.30
N ALA A 292 3.43 10.45 -7.32
CA ALA A 292 4.86 10.31 -7.54
C ALA A 292 5.30 10.81 -8.92
N GLY A 293 4.51 10.56 -9.98
CA GLY A 293 4.78 11.10 -11.32
C GLY A 293 4.84 12.64 -11.36
N LYS A 294 3.95 13.30 -10.62
CA LYS A 294 3.97 14.77 -10.47
C LYS A 294 5.17 15.21 -9.63
N GLU A 295 5.42 14.57 -8.48
CA GLU A 295 6.53 14.92 -7.59
C GLU A 295 7.88 14.85 -8.33
N VAL A 296 8.18 13.77 -9.05
CA VAL A 296 9.47 13.65 -9.75
C VAL A 296 9.63 14.73 -10.83
N THR A 297 8.55 15.14 -11.48
CA THR A 297 8.56 16.21 -12.48
C THR A 297 8.87 17.56 -11.81
N GLU A 298 8.18 17.87 -10.71
CA GLU A 298 8.39 19.10 -9.95
C GLU A 298 9.80 19.18 -9.36
N LYS A 299 10.29 18.07 -8.80
CA LYS A 299 11.63 18.00 -8.21
C LYS A 299 12.75 18.03 -9.23
N ALA A 300 12.54 17.51 -10.44
CA ALA A 300 13.52 17.59 -11.53
C ALA A 300 13.78 19.03 -12.00
N ALA A 301 12.85 19.96 -11.78
CA ALA A 301 13.05 21.38 -12.08
C ALA A 301 13.99 22.09 -11.08
N ILE A 302 14.26 21.48 -9.92
CA ILE A 302 15.12 22.03 -8.89
C ILE A 302 16.56 21.61 -9.16
N LYS A 303 17.45 22.60 -9.36
CA LYS A 303 18.88 22.35 -9.59
C LYS A 303 19.47 21.48 -8.48
N ASN A 304 20.20 20.43 -8.87
CA ASN A 304 20.89 19.47 -8.00
C ASN A 304 19.97 18.65 -7.07
N TYR A 305 18.66 18.61 -7.31
CA TYR A 305 17.79 17.74 -6.53
C TYR A 305 17.99 16.26 -6.89
N TYR A 306 18.06 15.94 -8.18
CA TYR A 306 18.40 14.62 -8.69
C TYR A 306 19.76 14.63 -9.40
N PRO A 307 20.48 13.49 -9.43
CA PRO A 307 21.61 13.29 -10.34
C PRO A 307 21.21 13.58 -11.79
N GLU A 308 22.13 14.13 -12.58
CA GLU A 308 21.85 14.61 -13.95
C GLU A 308 21.26 13.53 -14.87
N ILE A 309 21.68 12.27 -14.72
CA ILE A 309 21.16 11.13 -15.51
C ILE A 309 19.68 10.82 -15.25
N ILE A 310 19.12 11.28 -14.12
CA ILE A 310 17.72 11.05 -13.75
C ILE A 310 16.80 12.13 -14.29
N VAL A 311 17.26 13.39 -14.38
CA VAL A 311 16.45 14.55 -14.76
C VAL A 311 15.71 14.34 -16.10
N PRO A 312 16.37 13.90 -17.20
CA PRO A 312 15.67 13.66 -18.46
C PRO A 312 14.54 12.62 -18.33
N LYS A 313 14.78 11.54 -17.58
CA LYS A 313 13.78 10.48 -17.37
C LYS A 313 12.57 11.00 -16.58
N ALA A 314 12.81 11.81 -15.56
CA ALA A 314 11.74 12.39 -14.74
C ALA A 314 10.82 13.30 -15.56
N LEU A 315 11.41 14.18 -16.38
CA LEU A 315 10.66 15.09 -17.26
C LEU A 315 9.92 14.36 -18.39
N GLU A 316 10.45 13.22 -18.87
CA GLU A 316 9.81 12.45 -19.93
C GLU A 316 8.64 11.58 -19.42
N ILE A 317 8.80 10.93 -18.27
CA ILE A 317 7.88 9.91 -17.76
C ILE A 317 6.78 10.52 -16.88
N GLY A 318 7.15 11.37 -15.92
CA GLY A 318 6.24 11.87 -14.89
C GLY A 318 4.94 12.51 -15.41
N PRO A 319 4.99 13.41 -16.41
CA PRO A 319 3.79 14.11 -16.90
C PRO A 319 2.76 13.20 -17.59
N LYS A 320 3.16 12.00 -18.03
CA LYS A 320 2.31 11.12 -18.85
C LYS A 320 1.35 10.26 -18.03
N ILE A 321 1.67 10.00 -16.75
CA ILE A 321 0.96 9.02 -15.92
C ILE A 321 -0.53 9.32 -15.80
N GLN A 322 -0.91 10.58 -15.51
CA GLN A 322 -2.32 10.93 -15.29
C GLN A 322 -3.17 10.74 -16.55
N ASN A 323 -2.62 11.04 -17.73
CA ASN A 323 -3.32 10.84 -19.01
C ASN A 323 -3.47 9.35 -19.34
N THR A 324 -2.44 8.54 -19.08
CA THR A 324 -2.51 7.09 -19.28
C THR A 324 -3.49 6.44 -18.30
N PHE A 325 -3.52 6.89 -17.04
CA PHE A 325 -4.51 6.47 -16.06
C PHE A 325 -5.95 6.71 -16.55
N LYS A 326 -6.24 7.92 -17.07
CA LYS A 326 -7.56 8.23 -17.66
C LYS A 326 -7.95 7.22 -18.73
N LYS A 327 -7.05 6.96 -19.69
CA LYS A 327 -7.30 6.01 -20.78
C LYS A 327 -7.53 4.58 -20.26
N ALA A 328 -6.74 4.14 -19.29
CA ALA A 328 -6.89 2.81 -18.68
C ALA A 328 -8.24 2.67 -17.96
N TYR A 329 -8.64 3.69 -17.19
CA TYR A 329 -9.94 3.73 -16.52
C TYR A 329 -11.11 3.72 -17.52
N ASP A 330 -11.08 4.61 -18.52
CA ASP A 330 -12.12 4.68 -19.57
C ASP A 330 -12.25 3.36 -20.35
N ARG A 331 -11.15 2.60 -20.48
CA ARG A 331 -11.11 1.30 -21.18
C ARG A 331 -11.49 0.12 -20.27
N GLY A 332 -11.79 0.36 -19.00
CA GLY A 332 -12.26 -0.65 -18.04
C GLY A 332 -11.15 -1.51 -17.43
N VAL A 333 -9.91 -1.03 -17.39
CA VAL A 333 -8.84 -1.71 -16.63
C VAL A 333 -9.14 -1.64 -15.14
N GLY A 334 -8.91 -2.73 -14.41
CA GLY A 334 -9.04 -2.74 -12.95
C GLY A 334 -8.05 -1.77 -12.30
N ILE A 335 -8.54 -0.87 -11.44
CA ILE A 335 -7.71 0.13 -10.76
C ILE A 335 -7.63 -0.17 -9.28
N ALA A 336 -6.41 -0.14 -8.74
CA ALA A 336 -6.11 -0.21 -7.32
C ALA A 336 -5.46 1.10 -6.86
N PHE A 337 -5.79 1.57 -5.66
CA PHE A 337 -5.19 2.80 -5.15
C PHE A 337 -3.76 2.53 -4.70
N GLY A 338 -2.80 3.33 -5.16
CA GLY A 338 -1.46 3.35 -4.60
C GLY A 338 -0.66 4.54 -5.13
N THR A 339 0.27 5.02 -4.32
CA THR A 339 0.77 6.39 -4.48
C THR A 339 2.25 6.49 -4.82
N ASP A 340 3.02 5.47 -4.46
CA ASP A 340 4.49 5.47 -4.43
C ASP A 340 5.04 6.49 -3.40
N ALA A 341 4.40 6.54 -2.23
CA ALA A 341 4.89 7.34 -1.09
C ALA A 341 6.29 6.89 -0.68
N GLY A 342 7.15 7.86 -0.39
CA GLY A 342 8.59 7.71 -0.32
C GLY A 342 9.29 8.33 -1.53
N VAL A 343 8.63 8.41 -2.69
CA VAL A 343 9.00 9.37 -3.75
C VAL A 343 8.55 10.79 -3.42
N PHE A 344 7.60 10.93 -2.50
CA PHE A 344 7.19 12.19 -1.89
C PHE A 344 6.98 11.95 -0.38
N LYS A 345 6.68 13.01 0.37
CA LYS A 345 6.51 12.91 1.83
C LYS A 345 5.39 11.94 2.22
N HIS A 346 5.67 11.05 3.17
CA HIS A 346 4.64 10.20 3.77
C HIS A 346 3.52 11.05 4.40
N GLY A 347 2.30 10.54 4.33
CA GLY A 347 1.09 11.23 4.81
C GLY A 347 0.44 12.17 3.79
N GLN A 348 1.10 12.45 2.65
CA GLN A 348 0.46 13.16 1.54
C GLN A 348 -0.26 12.22 0.55
N ASN A 349 -0.38 10.94 0.90
CA ASN A 349 -0.98 9.88 0.10
C ASN A 349 -2.40 10.25 -0.39
N GLY A 350 -3.16 11.00 0.42
CA GLY A 350 -4.52 11.45 0.07
C GLY A 350 -4.62 12.28 -1.21
N LYS A 351 -3.52 12.91 -1.68
CA LYS A 351 -3.48 13.67 -2.95
C LYS A 351 -3.83 12.81 -4.17
N GLU A 352 -3.56 11.52 -4.11
CA GLU A 352 -3.85 10.59 -5.21
C GLU A 352 -5.34 10.54 -5.52
N PHE A 353 -6.22 10.62 -4.50
CA PHE A 353 -7.67 10.68 -4.73
C PHE A 353 -8.07 11.86 -5.60
N ARG A 354 -7.51 13.04 -5.31
CA ARG A 354 -7.75 14.24 -6.11
C ARG A 354 -7.30 14.03 -7.55
N TYR A 355 -6.09 13.50 -7.76
CA TYR A 355 -5.58 13.28 -9.11
C TYR A 355 -6.35 12.21 -9.90
N MET A 356 -6.82 11.16 -9.26
CA MET A 356 -7.67 10.14 -9.88
C MET A 356 -9.02 10.75 -10.31
N VAL A 357 -9.63 11.59 -9.47
CA VAL A 357 -10.89 12.27 -9.80
C VAL A 357 -10.72 13.33 -10.88
N GLU A 358 -9.66 14.15 -10.81
CA GLU A 358 -9.31 15.12 -11.85
C GLU A 358 -9.11 14.45 -13.23
N ALA A 359 -8.63 13.21 -13.24
CA ALA A 359 -8.45 12.42 -14.46
C ALA A 359 -9.75 11.77 -14.98
N GLY A 360 -10.85 11.85 -14.24
CA GLY A 360 -12.17 11.39 -14.67
C GLY A 360 -12.74 10.18 -13.93
N MET A 361 -12.03 9.64 -12.93
CA MET A 361 -12.59 8.56 -12.09
C MET A 361 -13.63 9.14 -11.12
N PRO A 362 -14.85 8.57 -11.00
CA PRO A 362 -15.82 9.02 -10.01
C PRO A 362 -15.27 8.89 -8.58
N ALA A 363 -15.58 9.86 -7.71
CA ALA A 363 -15.09 9.89 -6.33
C ALA A 363 -15.37 8.59 -5.55
N MET A 364 -16.59 8.03 -5.66
CA MET A 364 -16.92 6.75 -5.02
C MET A 364 -16.03 5.60 -5.51
N ALA A 365 -15.75 5.54 -6.82
CA ALA A 365 -14.88 4.52 -7.38
C ALA A 365 -13.44 4.68 -6.88
N ALA A 366 -12.95 5.91 -6.73
CA ALA A 366 -11.64 6.18 -6.12
C ALA A 366 -11.58 5.69 -4.66
N LEU A 367 -12.61 5.98 -3.85
CA LEU A 367 -12.72 5.48 -2.47
C LEU A 367 -12.77 3.94 -2.40
N GLN A 368 -13.51 3.29 -3.32
CA GLN A 368 -13.57 1.83 -3.44
C GLN A 368 -12.23 1.22 -3.86
N SER A 369 -11.48 1.92 -4.71
CA SER A 369 -10.13 1.49 -5.10
C SER A 369 -9.15 1.48 -3.93
N ALA A 370 -9.33 2.37 -2.95
CA ALA A 370 -8.52 2.46 -1.72
C ALA A 370 -9.04 1.63 -0.54
N THR A 371 -10.13 0.88 -0.73
CA THR A 371 -10.77 0.11 0.34
C THR A 371 -11.04 -1.32 -0.13
N ILE A 372 -12.22 -1.59 -0.68
CA ILE A 372 -12.64 -2.95 -1.05
C ILE A 372 -11.76 -3.59 -2.14
N THR A 373 -11.27 -2.81 -3.11
CA THR A 373 -10.44 -3.34 -4.19
C THR A 373 -9.06 -3.73 -3.66
N ASN A 374 -8.44 -2.86 -2.89
CA ASN A 374 -7.15 -3.14 -2.28
C ASN A 374 -7.22 -4.26 -1.25
N ALA A 375 -8.29 -4.32 -0.45
CA ALA A 375 -8.54 -5.43 0.47
C ALA A 375 -8.62 -6.76 -0.29
N LYS A 376 -9.33 -6.82 -1.42
CA LYS A 376 -9.37 -8.00 -2.31
C LYS A 376 -7.99 -8.39 -2.82
N LEU A 377 -7.20 -7.42 -3.30
CA LEU A 377 -5.87 -7.70 -3.85
C LEU A 377 -4.86 -8.19 -2.80
N LEU A 378 -5.06 -7.81 -1.53
CA LEU A 378 -4.29 -8.29 -0.39
C LEU A 378 -4.86 -9.58 0.24
N ASN A 379 -5.89 -10.19 -0.37
CA ASN A 379 -6.61 -11.35 0.18
C ASN A 379 -7.21 -11.10 1.59
N MET A 380 -7.65 -9.87 1.86
CA MET A 380 -8.27 -9.44 3.11
C MET A 380 -9.71 -8.92 2.95
N GLN A 381 -10.38 -9.21 1.83
CA GLN A 381 -11.73 -8.71 1.52
C GLN A 381 -12.79 -9.07 2.57
N ASP A 382 -12.56 -10.14 3.34
CA ASP A 382 -13.46 -10.62 4.39
C ASP A 382 -13.10 -10.09 5.79
N GLN A 383 -12.09 -9.22 5.88
CA GLN A 383 -11.53 -8.74 7.15
C GLN A 383 -11.46 -7.20 7.25
N ILE A 384 -11.16 -6.51 6.14
CA ILE A 384 -10.98 -5.05 6.09
C ILE A 384 -11.62 -4.44 4.82
N GLY A 385 -11.56 -3.12 4.70
CA GLY A 385 -12.04 -2.37 3.52
C GLY A 385 -13.55 -2.07 3.52
N GLN A 386 -14.27 -2.47 4.56
CA GLN A 386 -15.70 -2.20 4.74
C GLN A 386 -16.00 -1.90 6.21
N ILE A 387 -16.99 -1.04 6.47
CA ILE A 387 -17.60 -0.91 7.80
C ILE A 387 -18.72 -1.95 7.89
N LYS A 388 -18.37 -3.15 8.38
CA LYS A 388 -19.26 -4.31 8.41
C LYS A 388 -19.06 -5.10 9.70
N SER A 389 -20.14 -5.66 10.26
CA SER A 389 -20.05 -6.53 11.44
C SER A 389 -19.10 -7.71 11.19
N GLY A 390 -18.22 -7.99 12.17
CA GLY A 390 -17.16 -8.99 12.11
C GLY A 390 -15.83 -8.51 11.50
N PHE A 391 -15.82 -7.34 10.83
CA PHE A 391 -14.61 -6.79 10.24
C PHE A 391 -13.75 -6.11 11.31
N MET A 392 -12.45 -6.00 11.05
CA MET A 392 -11.55 -5.25 11.92
C MET A 392 -11.98 -3.78 11.98
N ALA A 393 -11.88 -3.18 13.18
CA ALA A 393 -12.22 -1.79 13.43
C ALA A 393 -11.11 -0.84 12.94
N ASP A 394 -10.94 -0.83 11.62
CA ASP A 394 -10.12 0.13 10.88
C ASP A 394 -11.07 1.19 10.29
N ILE A 395 -11.09 2.38 10.89
CA ILE A 395 -12.11 3.41 10.66
C ILE A 395 -11.42 4.77 10.58
N VAL A 396 -11.80 5.58 9.60
CA VAL A 396 -11.32 6.96 9.47
C VAL A 396 -12.48 7.93 9.31
N ALA A 397 -12.25 9.21 9.58
CA ALA A 397 -13.21 10.26 9.27
C ALA A 397 -12.55 11.51 8.68
N VAL A 398 -13.29 12.19 7.82
CA VAL A 398 -12.96 13.46 7.17
C VAL A 398 -14.05 14.49 7.48
N ASN A 399 -13.73 15.78 7.32
CA ASN A 399 -14.69 16.85 7.64
C ASN A 399 -15.83 16.95 6.62
N ASP A 400 -15.53 16.77 5.33
CA ASP A 400 -16.51 16.96 4.26
C ASP A 400 -17.02 15.61 3.72
N ASP A 401 -18.02 15.64 2.85
CA ASP A 401 -18.43 14.47 2.06
C ASP A 401 -17.43 14.24 0.90
N PRO A 402 -16.60 13.19 0.92
CA PRO A 402 -15.58 12.95 -0.09
C PRO A 402 -16.17 12.62 -1.47
N THR A 403 -17.46 12.25 -1.55
CA THR A 403 -18.14 12.04 -2.84
C THR A 403 -18.47 13.36 -3.56
N LYS A 404 -18.42 14.48 -2.83
CA LYS A 404 -18.67 15.83 -3.35
C LYS A 404 -17.42 16.70 -3.36
N LYS A 405 -16.54 16.52 -2.37
CA LYS A 405 -15.29 17.27 -2.23
C LYS A 405 -14.14 16.33 -1.92
N ILE A 406 -13.61 15.69 -2.96
CA ILE A 406 -12.60 14.63 -2.81
C ILE A 406 -11.32 15.10 -2.10
N ASN A 407 -10.94 16.37 -2.22
CA ASN A 407 -9.75 16.93 -1.58
C ASN A 407 -9.78 16.85 -0.04
N THR A 408 -10.95 16.62 0.57
CA THR A 408 -11.06 16.36 2.01
C THR A 408 -10.26 15.11 2.43
N MET A 409 -10.02 14.17 1.50
CA MET A 409 -9.18 12.98 1.73
C MET A 409 -7.70 13.31 1.95
N GLU A 410 -7.25 14.53 1.65
CA GLU A 410 -5.91 15.01 2.01
C GLU A 410 -5.79 15.36 3.50
N ASN A 411 -6.91 15.45 4.23
CA ASN A 411 -6.93 15.78 5.66
C ASN A 411 -7.93 14.91 6.44
N VAL A 412 -7.48 13.69 6.79
CA VAL A 412 -8.20 12.80 7.72
C VAL A 412 -8.09 13.34 9.13
N VAL A 413 -9.22 13.46 9.84
CA VAL A 413 -9.31 14.04 11.19
C VAL A 413 -9.53 13.02 12.29
N PHE A 414 -9.91 11.79 11.93
CA PHE A 414 -10.06 10.68 12.86
C PHE A 414 -9.43 9.42 12.28
N VAL A 415 -8.69 8.67 13.10
CA VAL A 415 -8.10 7.39 12.74
C VAL A 415 -8.24 6.42 13.89
N MET A 416 -8.89 5.29 13.63
CA MET A 416 -8.94 4.09 14.45
C MET A 416 -8.37 2.93 13.64
N LYS A 417 -7.47 2.13 14.24
CA LYS A 417 -6.93 0.90 13.65
C LYS A 417 -7.01 -0.19 14.70
N GLU A 418 -7.59 -1.34 14.32
CA GLU A 418 -7.82 -2.47 15.22
C GLU A 418 -8.47 -2.03 16.55
N GLY A 419 -9.45 -1.12 16.45
CA GLY A 419 -10.22 -0.62 17.60
C GLY A 419 -9.53 0.43 18.47
N LYS A 420 -8.23 0.68 18.27
CA LYS A 420 -7.48 1.73 18.97
C LYS A 420 -7.53 3.05 18.21
N VAL A 421 -7.85 4.14 18.90
CA VAL A 421 -7.83 5.50 18.34
C VAL A 421 -6.40 6.05 18.34
N TYR A 422 -5.94 6.51 17.16
CA TYR A 422 -4.62 7.11 16.94
C TYR A 422 -4.68 8.60 16.57
N LYS A 423 -5.85 9.07 16.12
CA LYS A 423 -6.11 10.47 15.78
C LYS A 423 -7.58 10.80 16.06
N ASN A 424 -7.85 11.96 16.67
CA ASN A 424 -9.19 12.46 16.95
C ASN A 424 -9.18 14.00 17.06
N GLU A 425 -9.58 14.70 16.00
CA GLU A 425 -9.53 16.18 15.85
C GLU A 425 -10.89 16.86 15.63
#